data_AF-A0A7Y2JAJ4-F1
#
_entry.id   AF-A0A7Y2JAJ4-F1
#
_cell.length_a   1.000
_cell.length_b   1.000
_cell.length_c   1.000
_cell.angle_alpha   90.00
_cell.angle_beta   90.00
_cell.angle_gamma   90.00
#
_symmetry.space_group_name_H-M   'P 1'
#
loop_
_entity.id
_entity.type
_entity.pdbx_description
1 polymer ?
#
loop_
_entity_poly.entity_id
_entity_poly.type
_entity_poly.pdbx_seq_one_letter_code
_entity_poly.pdbx_strand_id
1 'polypeptide(L)'
;MRSIVLRKEIDPLPIQQNIPVIETYEGILNSEFKKVAKTNFFNSKPKSIFATRQRLKSYQHHFTTNAETLVKLSVFAIVLAVVLL
;
A
#
# COMPACT_ATOMS: atom_id res chain seq x y z
N MET A 1 22.53 23.06 32.77
CA MET A 1 21.08 22.94 33.05
C MET A 1 20.36 23.02 31.70
N ARG A 2 19.56 22.08 31.20
CA ARG A 2 18.81 20.93 31.73
C ARG A 2 18.87 19.81 30.68
N SER A 3 19.24 18.59 31.06
CA SER A 3 19.01 17.39 30.24
C SER A 3 17.61 16.87 30.55
N ILE A 4 16.70 16.88 29.58
CA ILE A 4 15.38 16.29 29.71
C ILE A 4 15.59 14.78 29.61
N VAL A 5 15.64 14.11 30.77
CA VAL A 5 15.68 12.64 30.86
C VAL A 5 14.33 12.13 30.39
N LEU A 6 14.28 11.68 29.14
CA LEU A 6 13.13 10.99 28.56
C LEU A 6 13.09 9.58 29.16
N ARG A 7 12.60 9.47 30.40
CA ARG A 7 12.28 8.20 31.05
C ARG A 7 11.02 7.66 30.38
N LYS A 8 11.18 7.14 29.16
CA LYS A 8 10.21 6.23 28.58
C LYS A 8 10.36 4.94 29.37
N GLU A 9 9.41 4.64 30.24
CA GLU A 9 9.25 3.31 30.79
C GLU A 9 9.08 2.38 29.59
N ILE A 10 10.13 1.61 29.33
CA ILE A 10 10.12 0.56 28.33
C ILE A 10 9.31 -0.54 28.99
N ASP A 11 8.10 -0.81 28.47
CA ASP A 11 7.31 -1.97 28.86
C ASP A 11 8.24 -3.19 28.87
N PRO A 12 8.21 -4.02 29.94
CA PRO A 12 9.12 -5.16 30.03
C PRO A 12 8.98 -6.00 28.76
N LEU A 13 10.13 -6.30 28.14
CA LEU A 13 10.20 -7.21 27.00
C LEU A 13 9.40 -8.48 27.34
N PRO A 14 8.59 -9.02 26.41
CA PRO A 14 7.85 -10.24 26.68
C PRO A 14 8.84 -11.30 27.13
N ILE A 15 8.59 -11.86 28.32
CA ILE A 15 9.35 -12.98 28.90
C ILE A 15 9.56 -13.98 27.78
N GLN A 16 10.82 -14.33 27.49
CA GLN A 16 11.17 -15.33 26.48
C GLN A 16 10.53 -16.66 26.91
N GLN A 17 9.33 -16.91 26.41
CA GLN A 17 8.71 -18.22 26.44
C GLN A 17 9.67 -19.13 25.67
N ASN A 18 9.93 -20.31 26.24
CA ASN A 18 10.76 -21.33 25.63
C ASN A 18 10.02 -21.89 24.41
N ILE A 19 9.99 -21.10 23.34
CA ILE A 19 9.35 -21.43 22.07
C ILE A 19 10.28 -22.45 21.43
N PRO A 20 9.79 -23.65 21.06
CA PRO A 20 10.60 -24.63 20.37
C PRO A 20 11.24 -23.95 19.15
N VAL A 21 12.56 -24.11 19.02
CA VAL A 21 13.33 -23.57 17.91
C VAL A 21 12.65 -24.03 16.62
N ILE A 22 12.05 -23.08 15.90
CA ILE A 22 11.42 -23.36 14.61
C ILE A 22 12.56 -23.73 13.67
N GLU A 23 12.73 -25.03 13.42
CA GLU A 23 13.85 -25.59 12.63
C GLU A 23 13.82 -25.17 11.15
N THR A 24 12.76 -24.50 10.71
CA THR A 24 12.62 -23.96 9.35
C THR A 24 12.30 -22.47 9.38
N TYR A 25 13.32 -21.63 9.18
CA TYR A 25 13.10 -20.23 8.85
C TYR A 25 12.53 -20.14 7.43
N GLU A 26 11.20 -20.09 7.30
CA GLU A 26 10.52 -19.94 6.00
C GLU A 26 10.63 -18.52 5.41
N GLY A 27 11.33 -17.61 6.10
CA GLY A 27 11.41 -16.20 5.73
C GLY A 27 10.20 -15.39 6.19
N ILE A 28 10.38 -14.07 6.30
CA ILE A 28 9.32 -13.12 6.68
C ILE A 28 8.21 -13.06 5.63
N LEU A 29 8.51 -13.45 4.38
CA LEU A 29 7.61 -13.37 3.23
C LEU A 29 7.06 -14.74 2.82
N ASN A 30 6.61 -15.54 3.78
CA ASN A 30 6.01 -16.83 3.52
C ASN A 30 4.55 -16.71 3.02
N SER A 31 3.94 -17.86 2.69
CA SER A 31 2.56 -17.96 2.18
C SER A 31 1.53 -17.37 3.14
N GLU A 32 1.70 -17.57 4.45
CA GLU A 32 0.84 -17.01 5.49
C GLU A 32 0.96 -15.49 5.56
N PHE A 33 2.18 -14.95 5.49
CA PHE A 33 2.39 -13.50 5.38
C PHE A 33 1.68 -12.93 4.15
N LYS A 34 1.80 -13.59 2.98
CA LYS A 34 1.12 -13.18 1.75
C LYS A 34 -0.40 -13.14 1.93
N LYS A 35 -0.98 -14.14 2.60
CA LYS A 35 -2.42 -14.22 2.87
C LYS A 35 -2.88 -13.06 3.76
N VAL A 36 -2.17 -12.79 4.85
CA VAL A 36 -2.47 -11.68 5.76
C VAL A 36 -2.31 -10.34 5.08
N ALA A 37 -1.21 -10.14 4.34
CA ALA A 37 -0.97 -8.91 3.58
C ALA A 37 -2.07 -8.66 2.54
N LYS A 38 -2.51 -9.69 1.82
CA LYS A 38 -3.61 -9.60 0.86
C LYS A 38 -4.92 -9.22 1.56
N THR A 39 -5.26 -9.87 2.66
CA THR A 39 -6.45 -9.55 3.44
C THR A 39 -6.42 -8.12 3.94
N ASN A 40 -5.29 -7.64 4.47
CA ASN A 40 -5.13 -6.26 4.93
C ASN A 40 -5.21 -5.23 3.79
N PHE A 41 -4.75 -5.60 2.59
CA PHE A 41 -4.81 -4.76 1.40
C PHE A 41 -6.25 -4.52 0.94
N PHE A 42 -7.09 -5.57 0.93
CA PHE A 42 -8.48 -5.48 0.48
C PHE A 42 -9.44 -5.03 1.59
N ASN A 43 -9.21 -5.46 2.83
CA ASN A 43 -10.06 -5.15 3.99
C ASN A 43 -9.47 -4.04 4.86
N SER A 44 -8.75 -3.09 4.24
CA SER A 44 -8.09 -2.01 4.98
C SER A 44 -9.11 -1.11 5.68
N LYS A 45 -8.82 -0.71 6.93
CA LYS A 45 -9.67 0.25 7.65
C LYS A 45 -9.59 1.60 6.93
N PRO A 46 -10.73 2.22 6.55
CA PRO A 46 -10.73 3.43 5.71
C PRO A 46 -10.10 4.66 6.38
N LYS A 47 -9.99 4.67 7.72
CA LYS A 47 -9.32 5.72 8.49
C LYS A 47 -7.82 5.46 8.72
N SER A 48 -7.27 4.35 8.20
CA SER A 48 -5.84 4.07 8.34
C SER A 48 -5.01 4.90 7.36
N ILE A 49 -3.79 5.28 7.77
CA ILE A 49 -2.83 6.01 6.92
C ILE A 49 -2.53 5.22 5.65
N PHE A 50 -2.43 3.89 5.76
CA PHE A 50 -2.22 2.99 4.63
C PHE A 50 -3.36 3.07 3.61
N ALA A 51 -4.61 2.93 4.06
CA ALA A 51 -5.78 2.99 3.19
C ALA A 51 -5.89 4.36 2.49
N THR A 52 -5.64 5.45 3.22
CA THR A 52 -5.62 6.81 2.64
C THR A 52 -4.57 6.93 1.54
N ARG A 53 -3.35 6.47 1.79
CA ARG A 53 -2.25 6.52 0.80
C ARG A 53 -2.55 5.65 -0.42
N GLN A 54 -3.10 4.46 -0.20
CA GLN A 54 -3.51 3.54 -1.28
C GLN A 54 -4.60 4.17 -2.14
N ARG A 55 -5.61 4.78 -1.53
CA ARG A 55 -6.71 5.44 -2.23
C ARG A 55 -6.23 6.61 -3.10
N LEU A 56 -5.36 7.46 -2.56
CA LEU A 56 -4.76 8.56 -3.32
C LEU A 56 -3.98 8.05 -4.54
N LYS A 57 -3.15 7.02 -4.36
CA LYS A 57 -2.38 6.42 -5.46
C LYS A 57 -3.30 5.79 -6.52
N SER A 58 -4.38 5.14 -6.10
CA SER A 58 -5.38 4.57 -7.01
C SER A 58 -6.09 5.65 -7.82
N TYR A 59 -6.49 6.76 -7.19
CA TYR A 59 -7.10 7.88 -7.91
C TYR A 59 -6.16 8.52 -8.92
N GLN A 60 -4.89 8.71 -8.53
CA GLN A 60 -3.89 9.26 -9.44
C GLN A 60 -3.75 8.37 -10.68
N HIS A 61 -3.66 7.05 -10.50
CA HIS A 61 -3.53 6.11 -11.61
C HIS A 61 -4.79 6.12 -12.51
N HIS A 62 -5.99 6.11 -11.93
CA HIS A 62 -7.23 6.17 -12.69
C HIS A 62 -7.35 7.47 -13.50
N PHE A 63 -6.97 8.61 -12.90
CA PHE A 63 -6.99 9.90 -13.58
C PHE A 63 -5.99 9.96 -14.73
N THR A 64 -4.75 9.49 -14.54
CA THR A 64 -3.74 9.48 -15.60
C THR A 64 -4.16 8.60 -16.77
N THR A 65 -4.68 7.41 -16.49
CA THR A 65 -5.10 6.48 -17.54
C THR A 65 -6.29 7.03 -18.34
N ASN A 66 -7.28 7.62 -17.67
CA ASN A 66 -8.44 8.18 -18.34
C ASN A 66 -8.08 9.44 -19.17
N ALA A 67 -7.21 10.31 -18.65
CA ALA A 67 -6.76 11.47 -19.41
C ALA A 67 -6.00 11.05 -20.67
N GLU A 68 -5.12 10.05 -20.57
CA GLU A 68 -4.37 9.53 -21.72
C GLU A 68 -5.30 8.95 -22.80
N THR A 69 -6.30 8.15 -22.41
CA THR A 69 -7.26 7.56 -23.36
C THR A 69 -8.15 8.62 -24.00
N LEU A 70 -8.63 9.61 -23.23
CA LEU A 70 -9.43 10.73 -23.75
C LEU A 70 -8.65 11.54 -24.81
N VAL A 71 -7.38 11.85 -24.54
CA VAL A 71 -6.53 12.59 -25.48
C VAL A 71 -6.33 11.77 -26.76
N LYS A 72 -5.97 10.49 -26.65
CA LYS A 72 -5.79 9.61 -27.82
C LYS A 72 -7.07 9.47 -28.64
N LEU A 73 -8.21 9.30 -27.98
CA LEU A 73 -9.51 9.18 -28.63
C LEU A 73 -9.92 10.47 -29.35
N SER A 74 -9.70 11.62 -28.73
CA SER A 74 -9.98 12.93 -29.32
C SER A 74 -9.14 13.17 -30.58
N VAL A 75 -7.84 12.89 -30.52
CA VAL A 75 -6.96 13.00 -31.70
C VAL A 75 -7.42 12.08 -32.82
N PHE A 76 -7.78 10.83 -32.51
CA PHE A 76 -8.28 9.88 -33.50
C PHE A 76 -9.60 10.35 -34.14
N ALA A 77 -10.53 10.89 -33.35
CA ALA A 77 -11.78 11.42 -33.86
C ALA A 77 -11.58 12.62 -34.79
N ILE A 78 -10.62 13.51 -34.48
CA ILE A 78 -10.25 14.64 -35.34
C ILE A 78 -9.67 14.13 -36.67
N VAL A 79 -8.75 13.17 -36.63
CA VAL A 79 -8.18 12.58 -37.86
C VAL A 79 -9.26 11.93 -38.70
N LEU A 80 -10.17 11.16 -38.09
CA LEU A 80 -11.30 10.58 -38.81
C LEU A 80 -12.21 11.64 -39.43
N ALA A 81 -12.51 12.71 -38.69
CA ALA A 81 -13.31 13.81 -39.22
C ALA A 81 -12.63 14.43 -40.44
N VAL A 82 -11.32 14.68 -40.40
CA VAL A 82 -10.55 15.24 -41.53
C VAL A 82 -10.49 14.29 -42.73
N VAL A 83 -10.46 12.97 -42.51
CA VAL A 83 -10.42 11.98 -43.61
C VAL A 83 -11.79 11.76 -44.23
N LEU A 84 -12.87 11.89 -43.44
CA LEU A 84 -14.24 11.61 -43.87
C LEU A 84 -15.01 12.86 -44.36
N LEU A 85 -14.61 14.07 -43.95
CA LEU A 85 -15.07 15.36 -44.51
C LEU A 85 -14.30 15.71 -45.78
#